data_AF-A0A2G9P289-F1
#
_entry.id   AF-A0A2G9P289-F1
#
_cell.length_a   1.000
_cell.length_b   1.000
_cell.length_c   1.000
_cell.angle_alpha   90.00
_cell.angle_beta   90.00
_cell.angle_gamma   90.00
#
_symmetry.space_group_name_H-M   'P 1'
#
loop_
_entity.id
_entity.type
_entity.pdbx_description
1 polymer ?
#
loop_
_entity_poly.entity_id
_entity_poly.type
_entity_poly.pdbx_seq_one_letter_code
_entity_poly.pdbx_strand_id
1 'polypeptide(L)' 'MEFIKEFSAFLHQKEIIKFGDFTLASGKKSSYYVDLRLVPSYPHQFRIMIKNLQN' A
#
# COMPACT_ATOMS: atom_id res chain seq x y z
N MET A 1 10.74 -12.92 -1.35
CA MET A 1 9.36 -13.16 -1.83
C MET A 1 8.33 -13.14 -0.70
N GLU A 2 8.64 -13.72 0.46
CA GLU A 2 7.72 -13.77 1.62
C GLU A 2 7.28 -12.40 2.14
N PHE A 3 8.25 -11.47 2.32
CA PHE A 3 7.96 -10.08 2.72
C PHE A 3 6.94 -9.39 1.81
N ILE A 4 7.08 -9.52 0.48
CA ILE A 4 6.17 -8.86 -0.47
C ILE A 4 4.74 -9.37 -0.29
N LYS A 5 4.57 -10.69 -0.10
CA LYS A 5 3.26 -11.31 0.10
C LYS A 5 2.62 -10.83 1.39
N GLU A 6 3.35 -10.89 2.50
CA GLU A 6 2.86 -10.45 3.82
C GLU A 6 2.55 -8.96 3.86
N PHE A 7 3.44 -8.14 3.30
CA PHE A 7 3.27 -6.70 3.27
C PHE A 7 2.09 -6.32 2.37
N SER A 8 1.93 -6.95 1.21
CA SER A 8 0.77 -6.70 0.33
C SER A 8 -0.56 -7.10 1.00
N ALA A 9 -0.58 -8.22 1.73
CA ALA A 9 -1.75 -8.62 2.52
C ALA A 9 -2.07 -7.61 3.62
N PHE A 10 -1.04 -7.10 4.32
CA PHE A 10 -1.20 -6.03 5.30
C PHE A 10 -1.77 -4.76 4.67
N LEU A 11 -1.23 -4.31 3.52
CA LEU A 11 -1.71 -3.11 2.83
C LEU A 11 -3.19 -3.24 2.42
N HIS A 12 -3.59 -4.41 1.93
CA HIS A 12 -4.99 -4.67 1.57
C HIS A 12 -5.90 -4.71 2.81
N GLN A 13 -5.51 -5.44 3.86
CA GLN A 13 -6.30 -5.55 5.10
C GLN A 13 -6.50 -4.22 5.83
N LYS A 14 -5.56 -3.27 5.69
CA LYS A 14 -5.64 -1.93 6.27
C LYS A 14 -6.24 -0.90 5.35
N GLU A 15 -6.82 -1.32 4.21
CA GLU A 15 -7.40 -0.45 3.20
C GLU A 15 -6.42 0.61 2.66
N ILE A 16 -5.12 0.33 2.73
CA ILE A 16 -4.04 1.14 2.16
C ILE A 16 -3.99 0.91 0.65
N ILE A 17 -4.24 -0.33 0.23
CA ILE A 17 -4.59 -0.68 -1.15
C ILE A 17 -6.07 -1.05 -1.17
N LYS A 18 -6.84 -0.38 -2.05
CA LYS A 18 -8.26 -0.65 -2.28
C LYS A 18 -8.47 -1.06 -3.73
N PHE A 19 -9.31 -2.06 -3.96
CA PHE A 19 -9.75 -2.46 -5.31
C PHE A 19 -11.18 -1.96 -5.55
N GLY A 20 -11.45 -1.46 -6.75
CA GLY A 20 -12.73 -0.87 -7.12
C GLY A 20 -12.61 0.11 -8.28
N ASP A 21 -13.69 0.82 -8.59
CA ASP A 21 -13.73 1.77 -9.70
C ASP A 21 -13.33 3.18 -9.26
N PHE A 22 -12.07 3.53 -9.47
CA PHE A 22 -11.55 4.87 -9.16
C PHE A 22 -11.42 5.71 -10.43
N THR A 23 -11.59 7.03 -10.30
CA THR A 23 -11.31 7.98 -11.37
C THR A 23 -10.07 8.78 -11.01
N LEU A 24 -9.05 8.71 -11.84
CA LEU A 24 -7.79 9.44 -11.68
C LEU A 24 -8.00 10.92 -11.96
N ALA A 25 -7.06 11.76 -11.51
CA ALA A 25 -7.07 13.20 -11.82
C ALA A 25 -7.07 13.51 -13.33
N SER A 26 -6.58 12.58 -14.15
CA SER A 26 -6.63 12.66 -15.61
C SER A 26 -7.99 12.29 -16.22
N GLY A 27 -8.99 11.94 -15.41
CA GLY A 27 -10.30 11.44 -15.86
C GLY A 27 -10.32 9.95 -16.24
N LYS A 28 -9.15 9.29 -16.30
CA LYS A 28 -9.05 7.85 -16.60
C LYS A 28 -9.54 6.99 -15.44
N LYS A 29 -10.01 5.77 -15.74
CA LYS A 29 -10.38 4.78 -14.73
C LYS A 29 -9.16 4.00 -14.23
N SER A 30 -9.17 3.66 -12.95
CA SER A 30 -8.22 2.76 -12.30
C SER A 30 -8.98 1.72 -11.49
N SER A 31 -8.55 0.46 -11.56
CA SER A 31 -9.12 -0.65 -10.80
C SER A 31 -8.65 -0.71 -9.34
N TYR A 32 -7.75 0.20 -8.95
CA TYR A 32 -7.21 0.26 -7.60
C TYR A 32 -6.80 1.68 -7.19
N TYR A 33 -6.73 1.87 -5.89
CA TYR A 33 -6.25 3.08 -5.22
C TYR A 33 -5.22 2.70 -4.15
N VAL A 34 -4.15 3.49 -4.03
CA VAL A 34 -3.07 3.26 -3.05
C VAL A 34 -2.82 4.55 -2.28
N ASP A 35 -2.88 4.49 -0.95
CA ASP A 35 -2.53 5.60 -0.06
C ASP A 35 -1.50 5.21 0.99
N LEU A 36 -0.22 5.23 0.60
CA LEU A 36 0.89 4.88 1.49
C LEU A 36 1.08 5.84 2.67
N ARG A 37 0.42 7.01 2.70
CA ARG A 37 0.48 7.95 3.82
C ARG A 37 -0.12 7.38 5.10
N LEU A 38 -0.88 6.29 4.99
CA LEU A 38 -1.45 5.55 6.11
C LEU A 38 -0.46 4.57 6.76
N VAL A 39 0.61 4.16 6.06
CA VAL A 39 1.61 3.21 6.60
C VAL A 39 2.33 3.73 7.85
N PRO A 40 2.74 5.01 7.96
CA PRO A 40 3.36 5.56 9.18
C PRO A 40 2.54 5.38 10.46
N SER A 41 1.20 5.25 10.37
CA SER A 41 0.33 4.94 11.51
C SER A 41 0.53 3.52 12.06
N TYR A 42 1.32 2.68 11.40
CA TYR A 42 1.73 1.33 11.80
C TYR A 42 3.26 1.28 11.97
N PRO A 43 3.80 1.73 13.12
CA PRO A 43 5.24 2.00 13.25
C PRO A 43 6.15 0.80 12.96
N HIS A 44 5.70 -0.42 13.25
CA HIS A 44 6.50 -1.62 13.00
C HIS A 44 6.61 -1.92 11.49
N GLN A 45 5.48 -1.90 10.79
CA GLN A 45 5.36 -2.12 9.36
C GLN A 45 6.06 -1.00 8.58
N PHE A 46 5.95 0.24 9.04
CA PHE A 46 6.68 1.36 8.47
C PHE A 46 8.20 1.17 8.56
N ARG A 47 8.73 0.78 9.74
CA ARG A 47 10.17 0.49 9.90
C ARG A 47 10.64 -0.65 9.00
N ILE A 48 9.86 -1.73 8.89
CA ILE A 48 10.17 -2.84 7.99
C ILE A 48 10.20 -2.35 6.53
N MET A 49 9.20 -1.58 6.10
CA MET A 49 9.13 -1.01 4.76
C MET A 49 10.38 -0.18 4.43
N ILE A 50 10.77 0.76 5.31
CA ILE A 50 11.96 1.61 5.10
C ILE A 50 13.24 0.77 5.05
N LYS A 51 13.41 -0.21 5.95
CA LYS A 51 14.60 -1.08 5.95
C LYS A 51 14.77 -1.84 4.63
N ASN A 52 13.67 -2.28 4.01
CA ASN A 52 13.71 -3.02 2.74
C ASN A 52 13.93 -2.12 1.51
N LEU A 53 13.78 -0.80 1.62
CA LEU A 53 14.00 0.17 0.54
C LEU A 53 15.45 0.71 0.48
N GLN A 54 16.22 0.56 1.56
CA GLN A 54 17.58 1.08 1.68
C GLN A 54 18.65 0.15 1.11
N ASN A 55 18.26 -0.87 0.34
CA ASN A 55 19.17 -1.81 -0.32
C ASN A 55 19.64 -1.29 -1.67
#